data_AF-A0A525PIX6-F1
#
_entry.id   AF-A0A525PIX6-F1
#
_cell.length_a   1.000
_cell.length_b   1.000
_cell.length_c   1.000
_cell.angle_alpha   90.00
_cell.angle_beta   90.00
_cell.angle_gamma   90.00
#
_symmetry.space_group_name_H-M   'P 1'
#
loop_
_entity.id
_entity.type
_entity.pdbx_description
1 polymer ?
#
loop_
_entity_poly.entity_id
_entity_poly.type
_entity_poly.pdbx_seq_one_letter_code
_entity_poly.pdbx_strand_id
1 'polypeptide(L)'
;ALTAGVQKRNVRLANMSGALRPGTLRRALQSEQRRFLALVGRFRPDALGLDQRRKLEAATVRFRPEVLLQDHKRKLDALTVRFRPEALVQDQMRKSQLFQVLARRLSEAGQRQTQGWRKQVAGLERLHETLSYKSTLARGYAVVRGDGDVVTTKKAAQDAASLEIEFADGRMQVGGKPSPRKASGNPPEQGTLF
;
A
#
# COMPACT_ATOMS: atom_id res chain seq x y z
N ALA A 1 -76.43 -19.31 -51.93
CA ALA A 1 -75.28 -20.25 -51.99
C ALA A 1 -74.49 -20.17 -53.31
N LEU A 2 -75.14 -20.04 -54.49
CA LEU A 2 -74.45 -20.03 -55.80
C LEU A 2 -73.59 -18.78 -56.08
N THR A 3 -73.98 -17.60 -55.61
CA THR A 3 -73.23 -16.34 -55.79
C THR A 3 -71.85 -16.34 -55.13
N ALA A 4 -71.73 -16.90 -53.92
CA ALA A 4 -70.46 -17.00 -53.21
C ALA A 4 -69.47 -17.96 -53.89
N GLY A 5 -69.96 -19.05 -54.49
CA GLY A 5 -69.13 -20.01 -55.23
C GLY A 5 -68.55 -19.43 -56.52
N VAL A 6 -69.35 -18.63 -57.25
CA VAL A 6 -68.91 -17.95 -58.49
C VAL A 6 -67.90 -16.86 -58.19
N GLN A 7 -68.12 -16.04 -57.14
CA GLN A 7 -67.14 -15.03 -56.73
C GLN A 7 -65.80 -15.63 -56.33
N LYS A 8 -65.79 -16.75 -55.59
CA LYS A 8 -64.55 -17.43 -55.18
C LYS A 8 -63.78 -18.01 -56.38
N ARG A 9 -64.49 -18.50 -57.41
CA ARG A 9 -63.88 -18.97 -58.67
C ARG A 9 -63.35 -17.81 -59.52
N ASN A 10 -64.06 -16.68 -59.60
CA ASN A 10 -63.57 -15.48 -60.29
C ASN A 10 -62.30 -14.88 -59.65
N VAL A 11 -62.22 -14.86 -58.31
CA VAL A 11 -61.01 -14.38 -57.63
C VAL A 11 -59.81 -15.31 -57.86
N ARG A 12 -60.02 -16.64 -57.85
CA ARG A 12 -58.92 -17.59 -58.19
C ARG A 12 -58.44 -17.42 -59.63
N LEU A 13 -59.35 -17.26 -60.59
CA LEU A 13 -59.00 -17.01 -61.99
C LEU A 13 -58.33 -15.66 -62.17
N ALA A 14 -58.73 -14.62 -61.43
CA ALA A 14 -58.08 -13.32 -61.44
C ALA A 14 -56.66 -13.35 -60.86
N ASN A 15 -56.42 -14.16 -59.81
CA ASN A 15 -55.10 -14.33 -59.21
C ASN A 15 -54.17 -15.19 -60.08
N MET A 16 -54.68 -16.27 -60.68
CA MET A 16 -53.91 -17.10 -61.63
C MET A 16 -53.58 -16.32 -62.91
N SER A 17 -54.52 -15.52 -63.42
CA SER A 17 -54.27 -14.67 -64.59
C SER A 17 -53.46 -13.41 -64.26
N GLY A 18 -53.44 -12.95 -63.01
CA GLY A 18 -52.69 -11.76 -62.55
C GLY A 18 -51.19 -11.82 -62.80
N ALA A 19 -50.57 -13.00 -62.68
CA ALA A 19 -49.17 -13.24 -63.00
C ALA A 19 -48.90 -13.36 -64.52
N LEU A 20 -49.93 -13.63 -65.30
CA LEU A 20 -49.88 -13.72 -66.76
C LEU A 20 -50.37 -12.42 -67.44
N ARG A 21 -50.75 -11.39 -66.66
CA ARG A 21 -51.13 -10.10 -67.20
C ARG A 21 -49.91 -9.47 -67.90
N PRO A 22 -50.05 -8.98 -69.14
CA PRO A 22 -48.93 -8.41 -69.89
C PRO A 22 -48.16 -7.31 -69.14
N GLY A 23 -48.86 -6.52 -68.31
CA GLY A 23 -48.25 -5.42 -67.54
C GLY A 23 -47.41 -5.84 -66.34
N THR A 24 -47.63 -7.02 -65.75
CA THR A 24 -46.81 -7.55 -64.64
C THR A 24 -45.59 -8.28 -65.18
N LEU A 25 -45.77 -9.08 -66.24
CA LEU A 25 -44.67 -9.72 -66.97
C LEU A 25 -43.70 -8.70 -67.56
N ARG A 26 -44.20 -7.62 -68.20
CA ARG A 26 -43.34 -6.56 -68.74
C ARG A 26 -42.53 -5.86 -67.66
N ARG A 27 -43.12 -5.63 -66.47
CA ARG A 27 -42.40 -5.06 -65.33
C ARG A 27 -41.36 -6.02 -64.76
N ALA A 28 -41.70 -7.29 -64.61
CA ALA A 28 -40.76 -8.31 -64.16
C ALA A 28 -39.57 -8.43 -65.13
N LEU A 29 -39.84 -8.49 -66.44
CA LEU A 29 -38.80 -8.55 -67.48
C LEU A 29 -37.92 -7.29 -67.49
N GLN A 30 -38.50 -6.09 -67.33
CA GLN A 30 -37.72 -4.86 -67.20
C GLN A 30 -36.86 -4.86 -65.94
N SER A 31 -37.35 -5.41 -64.83
CA SER A 31 -36.58 -5.50 -63.58
C SER A 31 -35.41 -6.48 -63.70
N GLU A 32 -35.61 -7.61 -64.37
CA GLU A 32 -34.55 -8.58 -64.64
C GLU A 32 -33.55 -8.05 -65.66
N GLN A 33 -33.99 -7.34 -66.70
CA GLN A 33 -33.09 -6.64 -67.62
C GLN A 33 -32.21 -5.61 -66.89
N ARG A 34 -32.78 -4.82 -65.97
CA ARG A 34 -32.00 -3.87 -65.17
C ARG A 34 -30.99 -4.57 -64.26
N ARG A 35 -31.37 -5.68 -63.61
CA ARG A 35 -30.46 -6.49 -62.78
C ARG A 35 -29.33 -7.08 -63.60
N PHE A 36 -29.65 -7.64 -64.77
CA PHE A 36 -28.65 -8.19 -65.68
C PHE A 36 -27.69 -7.12 -66.17
N LEU A 37 -28.19 -5.96 -66.59
CA LEU A 37 -27.32 -4.84 -67.01
C LEU A 37 -26.42 -4.33 -65.88
N ALA A 38 -26.92 -4.29 -64.63
CA ALA A 38 -26.11 -3.91 -63.46
C ALA A 38 -25.02 -4.94 -63.15
N LEU A 39 -25.32 -6.23 -63.27
CA LEU A 39 -24.33 -7.30 -63.09
C LEU A 39 -23.29 -7.28 -64.21
N VAL A 40 -23.72 -7.15 -65.48
CA VAL A 40 -22.81 -7.03 -66.62
C VAL A 40 -21.90 -5.82 -66.47
N GLY A 41 -22.41 -4.67 -66.01
CA GLY A 41 -21.61 -3.49 -65.73
C GLY A 41 -20.51 -3.71 -64.68
N ARG A 42 -20.77 -4.56 -63.67
CA ARG A 42 -19.80 -4.92 -62.62
C ARG A 42 -18.76 -5.94 -63.08
N PHE A 43 -19.11 -6.85 -63.99
CA PHE A 43 -18.19 -7.84 -64.54
C PHE A 43 -17.43 -7.37 -65.78
N ARG A 44 -17.55 -6.09 -66.16
CA ARG A 44 -16.66 -5.52 -67.18
C ARG A 44 -15.24 -5.42 -66.60
N PRO A 45 -14.22 -5.97 -67.28
CA PRO A 45 -12.85 -5.96 -66.79
C PRO A 45 -12.34 -4.53 -66.51
N ASP A 46 -12.78 -3.55 -67.30
CA ASP A 46 -12.41 -2.15 -67.12
C ASP A 46 -12.99 -1.53 -65.83
N ALA A 47 -14.21 -1.90 -65.45
CA ALA A 47 -14.84 -1.40 -64.23
C ALA A 47 -14.19 -2.00 -62.97
N LEU A 48 -13.81 -3.28 -63.03
CA LEU A 48 -13.06 -3.93 -61.95
C LEU A 48 -11.67 -3.30 -61.78
N GLY A 49 -10.98 -2.96 -62.88
CA GLY A 49 -9.69 -2.27 -62.84
C GLY A 49 -9.78 -0.87 -62.23
N LEU A 50 -10.82 -0.10 -62.57
CA LEU A 50 -11.05 1.24 -62.00
C LEU A 50 -11.40 1.19 -60.51
N ASP A 51 -12.23 0.23 -60.08
CA ASP A 51 -12.58 0.07 -58.66
C ASP A 51 -11.39 -0.40 -57.83
N GLN A 52 -10.54 -1.29 -58.36
CA GLN A 52 -9.30 -1.68 -57.69
C GLN A 52 -8.32 -0.51 -57.57
N ARG A 53 -8.13 0.27 -58.65
CA ARG A 53 -7.28 1.48 -58.63
C ARG A 53 -7.78 2.51 -57.62
N ARG A 54 -9.08 2.79 -57.57
CA ARG A 54 -9.67 3.69 -56.57
C ARG A 54 -9.46 3.22 -55.14
N LYS A 55 -9.56 1.91 -54.89
CA LYS A 55 -9.28 1.34 -53.55
C LYS A 55 -7.81 1.47 -53.17
N LEU A 56 -6.89 1.27 -54.12
CA LEU A 56 -5.46 1.46 -53.89
C LEU A 56 -5.12 2.93 -53.64
N GLU A 57 -5.71 3.86 -54.40
CA GLU A 57 -5.54 5.31 -54.18
C GLU A 57 -6.11 5.76 -52.83
N ALA A 58 -7.26 5.23 -52.41
CA ALA A 58 -7.81 5.51 -51.09
C ALA A 58 -6.90 4.97 -49.97
N ALA A 59 -6.27 3.81 -50.19
CA ALA A 59 -5.29 3.27 -49.26
C ALA A 59 -4.02 4.13 -49.21
N THR A 60 -3.49 4.58 -50.35
CA THR A 60 -2.28 5.43 -50.38
C THR A 60 -2.50 6.80 -49.76
N VAL A 61 -3.70 7.38 -49.87
CA VAL A 61 -4.06 8.62 -49.15
C VAL A 61 -4.09 8.41 -47.64
N ARG A 62 -4.58 7.25 -47.15
CA ARG A 62 -4.53 6.90 -45.72
C ARG A 62 -3.11 6.63 -45.21
N PHE A 63 -2.23 6.13 -46.08
CA PHE A 63 -0.81 5.90 -45.77
C PHE A 63 0.08 7.07 -46.19
N ARG A 64 -0.42 8.32 -46.19
CA ARG A 64 0.42 9.51 -46.29
C ARG A 64 1.20 9.65 -44.97
N PRO A 65 2.52 9.34 -44.93
CA PRO A 65 3.29 9.32 -43.68
C PRO A 65 3.31 10.69 -43.00
N GLU A 66 3.20 11.77 -43.76
CA GLU A 66 3.17 13.15 -43.27
C GLU A 66 1.98 13.43 -42.35
N VAL A 67 0.78 12.96 -42.72
CA VAL A 67 -0.45 13.18 -41.92
C VAL A 67 -0.38 12.38 -40.63
N LEU A 68 0.10 11.14 -40.70
CA LEU A 68 0.31 10.31 -39.51
C LEU A 68 1.34 10.94 -38.56
N LEU A 69 2.45 11.47 -39.07
CA LEU A 69 3.46 12.14 -38.25
C LEU A 69 2.91 13.41 -37.61
N GLN A 70 2.07 14.19 -38.32
CA GLN A 70 1.42 15.37 -37.77
C GLN A 70 0.42 15.01 -36.65
N ASP A 71 -0.37 13.95 -36.82
CA ASP A 71 -1.29 13.49 -35.78
C ASP A 71 -0.57 12.96 -34.55
N HIS A 72 0.55 12.25 -34.73
CA HIS A 72 1.40 11.84 -33.60
C HIS A 72 2.01 13.05 -32.89
N LYS A 73 2.54 14.04 -33.63
CA LYS A 73 3.05 15.29 -33.03
C LYS A 73 1.97 16.02 -32.22
N ARG A 74 0.78 16.20 -32.78
CA ARG A 74 -0.35 16.83 -32.08
C ARG A 74 -0.75 16.10 -30.80
N LYS A 75 -0.75 14.76 -30.83
CA LYS A 75 -1.01 13.93 -29.64
C LYS A 75 0.08 14.13 -28.57
N LEU A 76 1.34 14.19 -28.97
CA LEU A 76 2.45 14.45 -28.06
C LEU A 76 2.38 15.87 -27.49
N ASP A 77 2.09 16.89 -28.31
CA ASP A 77 1.94 18.27 -27.87
C ASP A 77 0.75 18.43 -26.89
N ALA A 78 -0.35 17.72 -27.12
CA ALA A 78 -1.48 17.71 -26.18
C ALA A 78 -1.11 17.07 -24.83
N LEU A 79 -0.20 16.09 -24.82
CA LEU A 79 0.32 15.47 -23.59
C LEU A 79 1.32 16.39 -22.89
N THR A 80 2.21 17.08 -23.61
CA THR A 80 3.19 18.00 -23.01
C THR A 80 2.52 19.22 -22.39
N VAL A 81 1.42 19.74 -22.94
CA VAL A 81 0.64 20.83 -22.30
C VAL A 81 0.04 20.39 -20.96
N ARG A 82 -0.29 19.10 -20.80
CA ARG A 82 -0.82 18.53 -19.55
C ARG A 82 0.27 18.18 -18.55
N PHE A 83 1.44 17.77 -19.03
CA PHE A 83 2.62 17.57 -18.19
C PHE A 83 3.24 18.92 -17.85
N ARG A 84 2.93 19.44 -16.65
CA ARG A 84 3.61 20.60 -16.07
C ARG A 84 4.71 20.12 -15.12
N PRO A 85 5.93 19.80 -15.60
CA PRO A 85 7.03 19.34 -14.75
C PRO A 85 7.41 20.38 -13.70
N GLU A 86 7.30 21.67 -14.02
CA GLU A 86 7.57 22.76 -13.09
C GLU A 86 6.67 22.72 -11.85
N ALA A 87 5.38 22.40 -12.02
CA ALA A 87 4.45 22.30 -10.91
C ALA A 87 4.80 21.13 -9.97
N LEU A 88 5.27 20.01 -10.53
CA LEU A 88 5.75 18.87 -9.75
C LEU A 88 7.05 19.20 -9.00
N VAL A 89 7.98 19.89 -9.63
CA VAL A 89 9.23 20.33 -8.98
C VAL A 89 8.92 21.31 -7.85
N GLN A 90 8.02 22.27 -8.06
CA GLN A 90 7.61 23.21 -7.01
C GLN A 90 6.88 22.52 -5.86
N ASP A 91 6.00 21.55 -6.15
CA ASP A 91 5.32 20.76 -5.12
C ASP A 91 6.32 19.90 -4.33
N GLN A 92 7.27 19.26 -5.02
CA GLN A 92 8.35 18.50 -4.38
C GLN A 92 9.20 19.39 -3.46
N MET A 93 9.57 20.60 -3.91
CA MET A 93 10.31 21.56 -3.08
C MET A 93 9.52 22.00 -1.85
N ARG A 94 8.22 22.28 -2.02
CA ARG A 94 7.35 22.68 -0.90
C ARG A 94 7.24 21.54 0.13
N LYS A 95 7.01 20.31 -0.34
CA LYS A 95 6.90 19.13 0.52
C LYS A 95 8.22 18.82 1.22
N SER A 96 9.35 18.97 0.56
CA SER A 96 10.67 18.76 1.17
C SER A 96 10.96 19.79 2.27
N GLN A 97 10.61 21.06 2.06
CA GLN A 97 10.72 22.10 3.08
C GLN A 97 9.82 21.82 4.30
N LEU A 98 8.55 21.47 4.07
CA LEU A 98 7.62 21.11 5.14
C LEU A 98 8.12 19.88 5.94
N PHE A 99 8.61 18.87 5.23
CA PHE A 99 9.19 17.68 5.84
C PHE A 99 10.41 18.02 6.70
N GLN A 100 11.32 18.87 6.23
CA GLN A 100 12.49 19.30 7.00
C GLN A 100 12.09 20.02 8.29
N VAL A 101 11.08 20.90 8.25
CA VAL A 101 10.56 21.58 9.44
C VAL A 101 9.97 20.57 10.44
N LEU A 102 9.17 19.62 9.98
CA LEU A 102 8.59 18.58 10.84
C LEU A 102 9.65 17.67 11.44
N ALA A 103 10.63 17.23 10.63
CA ALA A 103 11.73 16.39 11.07
C ALA A 103 12.57 17.10 12.14
N ARG A 104 12.87 18.39 11.95
CA ARG A 104 13.58 19.19 12.94
C ARG A 104 12.81 19.30 14.25
N ARG A 105 11.51 19.63 14.19
CA ARG A 105 10.66 19.74 15.39
C ARG A 105 10.53 18.41 16.13
N LEU A 106 10.42 17.30 15.40
CA LEU A 106 10.39 15.95 15.97
C LEU A 106 11.70 15.62 16.68
N SER A 107 12.84 15.90 16.03
CA SER A 107 14.16 15.70 16.63
C SER A 107 14.35 16.54 17.90
N GLU A 108 13.98 17.82 17.86
CA GLU A 108 14.06 18.72 19.02
C GLU A 108 13.14 18.26 20.17
N ALA A 109 11.94 17.75 19.86
CA ALA A 109 11.05 17.17 20.87
C ALA A 109 11.63 15.89 21.50
N GLY A 110 12.14 14.97 20.67
CA GLY A 110 12.77 13.74 21.14
C GLY A 110 14.02 13.99 21.98
N GLN A 111 14.85 14.95 21.60
CA GLN A 111 16.02 15.37 22.38
C GLN A 111 15.61 15.95 23.75
N ARG A 112 14.60 16.84 23.79
CA ARG A 112 14.10 17.40 25.05
C ARG A 112 13.53 16.32 25.97
N GLN A 113 12.76 15.38 25.43
CA GLN A 113 12.22 14.26 26.20
C GLN A 113 13.32 13.39 26.79
N THR A 114 14.30 13.00 25.97
CA THR A 114 15.45 12.21 26.41
C THR A 114 16.27 12.92 27.50
N GLN A 115 16.50 14.22 27.34
CA GLN A 115 17.17 15.03 28.38
C GLN A 115 16.35 15.10 29.66
N GLY A 116 15.02 15.20 29.57
CA GLY A 116 14.11 15.15 30.71
C GLY A 116 14.25 13.85 31.50
N TRP A 117 14.18 12.71 30.83
CA TRP A 117 14.37 11.40 31.46
C TRP A 117 15.75 11.25 32.10
N ARG A 118 16.81 11.68 31.42
CA ARG A 118 18.17 11.66 32.00
C ARG A 118 18.27 12.50 33.27
N LYS A 119 17.63 13.68 33.30
CA LYS A 119 17.60 14.53 34.51
C LYS A 119 16.83 13.86 35.65
N GLN A 120 15.71 13.20 35.36
CA GLN A 120 14.94 12.45 36.35
C GLN A 120 15.75 11.29 36.93
N VAL A 121 16.37 10.47 36.08
CA VAL A 121 17.22 9.36 36.51
C VAL A 121 18.40 9.87 37.33
N ALA A 122 19.09 10.92 36.88
CA ALA A 122 20.19 11.51 37.64
C ALA A 122 19.74 12.11 38.99
N GLY A 123 18.52 12.64 39.08
CA GLY A 123 17.93 13.10 40.34
C GLY A 123 17.64 11.95 41.29
N LEU A 124 17.02 10.87 40.79
CA LEU A 124 16.77 9.65 41.55
C LEU A 124 18.08 9.01 42.02
N GLU A 125 19.11 9.00 41.18
CA GLU A 125 20.44 8.48 41.55
C GLU A 125 21.02 9.25 42.75
N ARG A 126 20.93 10.59 42.76
CA ARG A 126 21.40 11.39 43.90
C ARG A 126 20.60 11.14 45.17
N LEU A 127 19.28 10.97 45.06
CA LEU A 127 18.43 10.61 46.19
C LEU A 127 18.79 9.22 46.71
N HIS A 128 18.97 8.25 45.82
CA HIS A 128 19.38 6.90 46.16
C HIS A 128 20.75 6.92 46.84
N GLU A 129 21.73 7.64 46.31
CA GLU A 129 23.04 7.79 46.94
C GLU A 129 22.94 8.40 48.34
N THR A 130 22.05 9.38 48.54
CA THR A 130 21.90 10.06 49.84
C THR A 130 21.18 9.19 50.88
N LEU A 131 20.19 8.42 50.43
CA LEU A 131 19.33 7.58 51.28
C LEU A 131 19.83 6.14 51.40
N SER A 132 20.80 5.74 50.57
CA SER A 132 21.37 4.41 50.59
C SER A 132 22.13 4.20 51.89
N TYR A 133 21.89 3.04 52.51
CA TYR A 133 22.60 2.64 53.71
C TYR A 133 24.13 2.54 53.48
N LYS A 134 24.59 2.39 52.24
CA LYS A 134 26.03 2.46 51.93
C LYS A 134 26.63 3.83 52.24
N SER A 135 25.89 4.90 51.98
CA SER A 135 26.31 6.25 52.34
C SER A 135 26.24 6.51 53.83
N THR A 136 25.34 5.83 54.56
CA THR A 136 25.36 5.89 56.03
C THR A 136 26.54 5.10 56.61
N LEU A 137 26.90 3.95 56.03
CA LEU A 137 28.12 3.22 56.38
C LEU A 137 29.39 4.06 56.13
N ALA A 138 29.48 4.71 54.97
CA ALA A 138 30.60 5.57 54.61
C ALA A 138 30.76 6.79 55.55
N ARG A 139 29.68 7.20 56.21
CA ARG A 139 29.69 8.28 57.22
C ARG A 139 30.11 7.81 58.61
N GLY A 140 30.51 6.55 58.77
CA GLY A 140 31.03 6.00 60.03
C GLY A 140 29.97 5.34 60.92
N TYR A 141 28.77 5.07 60.40
CA TYR A 141 27.78 4.24 61.07
C TYR A 141 27.99 2.76 60.69
N ALA A 142 27.52 1.84 61.52
CA ALA A 142 27.58 0.40 61.25
C ALA A 142 26.19 -0.21 61.37
N VAL A 143 25.86 -1.16 60.49
CA VAL A 143 24.59 -1.89 60.56
C VAL A 143 24.84 -3.22 61.26
N VAL A 144 24.11 -3.45 62.34
CA VAL A 144 24.16 -4.71 63.09
C VAL A 144 23.08 -5.65 62.55
N ARG A 145 23.48 -6.85 62.18
CA ARG A 145 22.61 -7.96 61.78
C ARG A 145 22.69 -9.08 62.82
N GLY A 146 21.55 -9.65 63.17
CA GLY A 146 21.45 -10.83 64.03
C GLY A 146 20.72 -11.93 63.25
N ASP A 147 21.35 -13.10 63.13
CA ASP A 147 20.78 -14.27 62.45
C ASP A 147 20.24 -14.00 61.02
N GLY A 148 20.86 -13.03 60.32
CA GLY A 148 20.55 -12.64 58.95
C GLY A 148 19.75 -11.32 58.80
N ASP A 149 19.01 -10.91 59.83
CA ASP A 149 18.14 -9.74 59.82
C ASP A 149 18.77 -8.52 60.51
N VAL A 150 18.37 -7.31 60.12
CA VAL A 150 18.89 -6.07 60.74
C VAL A 150 18.28 -5.90 62.13
N VAL A 151 19.16 -5.81 63.13
CA VAL A 151 18.77 -5.68 64.53
C VAL A 151 19.02 -4.25 65.00
N THR A 152 17.94 -3.58 65.43
CA THR A 152 17.97 -2.16 65.81
C THR A 152 17.89 -1.92 67.33
N THR A 153 17.61 -2.96 68.13
CA THR A 153 17.41 -2.83 69.58
C THR A 153 18.34 -3.74 70.38
N LYS A 154 18.73 -3.29 71.59
CA LYS A 154 19.64 -4.03 72.48
C LYS A 154 19.11 -5.43 72.86
N LYS A 155 17.80 -5.56 73.11
CA LYS A 155 17.18 -6.84 73.49
C LYS A 155 17.28 -7.87 72.36
N ALA A 156 16.87 -7.48 71.16
CA ALA A 156 16.97 -8.34 69.98
C ALA A 156 18.43 -8.68 69.62
N ALA A 157 19.38 -7.79 69.92
CA ALA A 157 20.80 -8.10 69.73
C ALA A 157 21.32 -9.11 70.76
N GLN A 158 20.81 -9.09 71.99
CA GLN A 158 21.17 -10.06 73.04
C GLN A 158 20.53 -11.44 72.83
N ASP A 159 19.36 -11.49 72.19
CA ASP A 159 18.64 -12.74 71.91
C ASP A 159 19.17 -13.46 70.66
N ALA A 160 19.92 -12.78 69.79
CA ALA A 160 20.47 -13.34 68.55
C ALA A 160 21.64 -14.31 68.81
N ALA A 161 21.67 -15.42 68.07
CA ALA A 161 22.70 -16.46 68.24
C ALA A 161 24.05 -16.09 67.60
N SER A 162 24.00 -15.28 66.55
CA SER A 162 25.17 -14.75 65.85
C SER A 162 24.95 -13.29 65.48
N LEU A 163 25.94 -12.44 65.77
CA LEU A 163 25.91 -11.03 65.39
C LEU A 163 26.96 -10.75 64.32
N GLU A 164 26.53 -10.07 63.26
CA GLU A 164 27.38 -9.54 62.20
C GLU A 164 27.25 -8.03 62.15
N ILE A 165 28.36 -7.33 62.22
CA ILE A 165 28.42 -5.88 62.05
C ILE A 165 28.96 -5.60 60.65
N GLU A 166 28.16 -4.92 59.84
CA GLU A 166 28.52 -4.49 58.49
C GLU A 166 29.05 -3.06 58.57
N PHE A 167 30.32 -2.91 58.22
CA PHE A 167 31.04 -1.65 58.06
C PHE A 167 31.18 -1.32 56.56
N ALA A 168 31.66 -0.12 56.25
CA ALA A 168 31.85 0.32 54.87
C ALA A 168 32.85 -0.55 54.08
N ASP A 169 33.78 -1.20 54.77
CA ASP A 169 34.88 -2.01 54.25
C ASP A 169 34.63 -3.53 54.33
N GLY A 170 33.59 -3.97 55.04
CA GLY A 170 33.25 -5.39 55.12
C GLY A 170 32.38 -5.77 56.31
N ARG A 171 32.13 -7.07 56.47
CA ARG A 171 31.35 -7.63 57.58
C ARG A 171 32.27 -8.25 58.63
N MET A 172 32.00 -7.96 59.90
CA MET A 172 32.71 -8.49 61.06
C MET A 172 31.75 -9.26 61.96
N GLN A 173 32.01 -10.54 62.22
CA GLN A 173 31.25 -11.31 63.22
C GLN A 173 31.68 -10.92 64.63
N VAL A 174 30.71 -10.67 65.52
CA VAL A 174 30.95 -10.23 66.90
C VAL A 174 30.14 -11.10 67.86
N GLY A 175 30.72 -12.20 68.33
CA GLY A 175 30.08 -13.11 69.27
C GLY A 175 29.22 -14.19 68.59
N GLY A 176 29.37 -15.42 69.10
CA GLY A 176 28.87 -16.66 68.50
C GLY A 176 30.03 -17.60 68.16
N LYS A 177 29.96 -18.87 68.59
CA LYS A 177 30.91 -19.92 68.17
C LYS A 177 31.02 -19.89 66.63
N PRO A 178 32.22 -20.06 66.05
CA PRO A 178 32.42 -19.92 64.61
C PRO A 178 31.52 -20.93 63.89
N SER A 179 30.48 -20.43 63.23
CA SER A 179 29.67 -21.26 62.34
C SER A 179 30.47 -21.48 61.06
N PRO A 180 30.66 -22.73 60.60
CA PRO A 180 31.50 -23.01 59.46
C PRO A 180 30.88 -22.35 58.22
N ARG A 181 31.72 -21.63 57.45
CA ARG A 181 31.37 -21.10 56.14
C ARG A 181 30.67 -22.18 55.32
N LYS A 182 29.36 -22.01 55.08
CA LYS A 182 28.65 -22.80 54.09
C LYS A 182 29.20 -22.35 52.73
N ALA A 183 29.93 -23.25 52.08
CA ALA A 183 30.38 -23.08 50.72
C ALA A 183 29.18 -22.68 49.84
N SER A 184 29.39 -21.64 49.03
CA SER A 184 28.48 -21.23 47.97
C SER A 184 28.20 -22.43 47.07
N GLY A 185 26.99 -22.99 47.17
CA GLY A 185 26.43 -23.83 46.13
C GLY A 185 26.28 -23.00 44.85
N ASN A 186 26.67 -23.60 43.74
CA ASN A 186 26.63 -23.02 42.41
C ASN A 186 25.32 -22.26 42.11
N PRO A 187 25.37 -21.18 41.31
CA PRO A 187 24.18 -20.42 40.95
C PRO A 187 23.16 -21.31 40.22
N PRO A 188 21.85 -21.16 40.47
CA PRO A 188 20.83 -21.90 39.74
C PRO A 188 20.89 -21.49 38.27
N GLU A 189 21.07 -22.47 37.39
CA GLU A 189 20.91 -22.30 35.94
C GLU A 189 19.47 -21.90 35.66
N GLN A 190 19.27 -20.60 35.53
CA GLN A 190 18.02 -20.01 35.10
C GLN A 190 17.85 -20.35 33.62
N GLY A 191 17.06 -21.39 33.36
CA GLY A 191 16.73 -21.87 32.02
C GLY A 191 16.29 -20.72 31.12
N THR A 192 17.00 -20.57 30.02
CA THR A 192 16.66 -19.67 28.92
C THR A 192 15.42 -20.23 28.22
N LEU A 193 14.29 -19.57 28.43
CA LEU A 193 13.09 -19.77 27.61
C LEU A 193 13.26 -18.93 26.34
N PHE A 194 13.64 -19.59 25.24
CA PHE A 194 13.38 -19.13 23.87
C PHE A 194 11.93 -19.46 23.51
#